data_AF-A0A8J8FNE2-F1
#
_entry.id   AF-A0A8J8FNE2-F1
#
_cell.length_a   1.000
_cell.length_b   1.000
_cell.length_c   1.000
_cell.angle_alpha   90.00
_cell.angle_beta   90.00
_cell.angle_gamma   90.00
#
_symmetry.space_group_name_H-M   'P 1'
#
loop_
_entity.id
_entity.type
_entity.pdbx_description
1 polymer ?
#
loop_
_entity_poly.entity_id
_entity_poly.type
_entity_poly.pdbx_seq_one_letter_code
_entity_poly.pdbx_strand_id
1 'polypeptide(L)'
;NPKPLYYREAFLDEKLAEFMAVNNYADPNLIPPDEFVTWVFPELFKSRLPRYQLIADQYGYTVDANDIAKVSTEDEFIQLIASAIAQQGEY
;
A
#
# COMPACT_ATOMS: atom_id res chain seq x y z
N ASN A 1 -14.80 13.31 -5.11
CA ASN A 1 -13.44 13.86 -4.96
C ASN A 1 -12.61 12.83 -4.19
N PRO A 2 -11.69 12.10 -4.84
CA PRO A 2 -10.91 11.06 -4.19
C PRO A 2 -9.97 11.63 -3.11
N LYS A 3 -9.64 10.80 -2.11
CA LYS A 3 -8.65 11.18 -1.10
C LYS A 3 -7.29 11.43 -1.78
N PRO A 4 -6.61 12.56 -1.50
CA PRO A 4 -5.32 12.86 -2.10
C PRO A 4 -4.27 11.81 -1.68
N LEU A 5 -3.45 11.40 -2.65
CA LEU A 5 -2.37 10.45 -2.44
C LEU A 5 -1.11 11.22 -2.02
N TYR A 6 -0.63 10.96 -0.80
CA TYR A 6 0.59 11.57 -0.30
C TYR A 6 1.84 10.79 -0.72
N TYR A 7 2.81 11.50 -1.28
CA TYR A 7 4.13 10.99 -1.63
C TYR A 7 5.17 11.46 -0.61
N ARG A 8 6.24 10.68 -0.43
CA ARG A 8 7.46 11.20 0.19
C ARG A 8 8.17 12.08 -0.84
N GLU A 9 8.66 13.25 -0.45
CA GLU A 9 9.29 14.23 -1.36
C GLU A 9 10.35 13.58 -2.25
N ALA A 10 11.36 12.92 -1.67
CA ALA A 10 12.42 12.27 -2.42
C ALA A 10 11.93 11.23 -3.44
N PHE A 11 10.86 10.49 -3.12
CA PHE A 11 10.26 9.54 -4.05
C PHE A 11 9.56 10.25 -5.21
N LEU A 12 8.84 11.33 -4.91
CA LEU A 12 8.15 12.12 -5.93
C LEU A 12 9.15 12.77 -6.89
N ASP A 13 10.23 13.36 -6.36
CA ASP A 13 11.26 14.00 -7.16
C ASP A 13 11.94 13.01 -8.12
N GLU A 14 12.33 11.84 -7.60
CA GLU A 14 12.93 10.77 -8.39
C GLU A 14 11.99 10.31 -9.51
N LYS A 15 10.74 9.99 -9.17
CA LYS A 15 9.79 9.41 -10.12
C LYS A 15 9.22 10.43 -11.11
N LEU A 16 9.13 11.69 -10.73
CA LEU A 16 8.77 12.76 -11.65
C LEU A 16 9.86 12.95 -12.70
N ALA A 17 11.14 12.97 -12.29
CA ALA A 17 12.26 13.07 -13.22
C ALA A 17 12.32 11.87 -14.18
N GLU A 18 12.11 10.65 -13.68
CA GLU A 18 12.04 9.43 -14.49
C GLU A 18 10.89 9.49 -15.51
N PHE A 19 9.67 9.84 -15.06
CA PHE A 19 8.51 9.96 -15.92
C PHE A 19 8.71 11.01 -17.03
N MET A 20 9.26 12.17 -16.68
CA MET A 20 9.55 13.22 -17.65
C MET A 20 10.57 12.78 -18.70
N ALA A 21 11.63 12.06 -18.29
CA ALA A 21 12.64 11.55 -19.21
C ALA A 21 12.07 10.49 -20.17
N VAL A 22 11.26 9.55 -19.68
CA VAL A 22 10.67 8.49 -20.51
C VAL A 22 9.65 9.04 -21.52
N ASN A 23 8.90 10.07 -21.14
CA ASN A 23 7.84 10.64 -21.96
C ASN A 23 8.25 11.94 -22.70
N ASN A 24 9.52 12.34 -22.59
CA ASN A 24 10.09 13.55 -23.22
C ASN A 24 9.39 14.86 -22.82
N TYR A 25 8.97 14.99 -21.56
CA TYR A 25 8.49 16.25 -21.02
C TYR A 25 9.66 17.14 -20.60
N ALA A 26 9.67 18.39 -21.08
CA ALA A 26 10.65 19.40 -20.68
C ALA A 26 10.17 20.26 -19.49
N ASP A 27 8.85 20.28 -19.21
CA ASP A 27 8.22 21.08 -18.16
C ASP A 27 7.17 20.23 -17.44
N PRO A 28 7.23 20.08 -16.10
CA PRO A 28 6.24 19.31 -15.34
C PRO A 28 4.81 19.88 -15.42
N ASN A 29 4.63 21.16 -15.75
CA ASN A 29 3.29 21.75 -15.89
C ASN A 29 2.52 21.23 -17.12
N LEU A 30 3.21 20.57 -18.06
CA LEU A 30 2.61 19.97 -19.26
C LEU A 30 2.12 18.53 -19.02
N ILE A 31 2.41 17.96 -17.84
CA ILE A 31 2.07 16.58 -17.52
C ILE A 31 0.57 16.47 -17.21
N PRO A 32 -0.18 15.62 -17.93
CA PRO A 32 -1.55 15.29 -17.54
C PRO A 32 -1.54 14.54 -16.19
N PRO A 33 -2.24 15.02 -15.15
CA PRO A 33 -2.18 14.40 -13.82
C PRO A 33 -2.59 12.92 -13.83
N ASP A 34 -3.60 12.54 -14.62
CA ASP A 34 -4.09 11.16 -14.70
C ASP A 34 -3.05 10.21 -15.30
N GLU A 35 -2.23 10.68 -16.25
CA GLU A 35 -1.16 9.88 -16.86
C GLU A 35 -0.04 9.61 -15.84
N PHE A 36 0.41 10.66 -15.14
CA PHE A 36 1.42 10.50 -14.11
C PHE A 36 0.93 9.62 -12.96
N VAL A 37 -0.29 9.84 -12.46
CA VAL A 37 -0.85 9.06 -11.34
C VAL A 37 -0.96 7.58 -11.71
N THR A 38 -1.45 7.26 -12.91
CA THR A 38 -1.58 5.87 -13.36
C THR A 38 -0.21 5.21 -13.49
N TRP A 39 0.80 5.93 -13.96
CA TRP A 39 2.16 5.42 -14.11
C TRP A 39 2.90 5.25 -12.78
N VAL A 40 2.81 6.23 -11.88
CA VAL A 40 3.58 6.26 -10.62
C VAL A 40 2.98 5.36 -9.55
N PHE A 41 1.69 5.03 -9.64
CA PHE A 41 0.99 4.27 -8.60
C PHE A 41 1.61 2.88 -8.37
N PRO A 42 1.87 2.02 -9.38
CA PRO A 42 2.57 0.75 -9.17
C PRO A 42 3.96 0.92 -8.53
N GLU A 43 4.72 1.94 -8.95
CA GLU A 43 6.04 2.25 -8.39
C GLU A 43 5.95 2.66 -6.92
N LEU A 44 4.93 3.44 -6.57
CA LEU A 44 4.65 3.81 -5.19
C LEU A 44 4.37 2.59 -4.32
N PHE A 45 3.58 1.63 -4.82
CA PHE A 45 3.31 0.38 -4.10
C PHE A 45 4.59 -0.43 -3.88
N LYS A 46 5.40 -0.63 -4.94
CA LYS A 46 6.69 -1.32 -4.85
C LYS A 46 7.60 -0.69 -3.79
N SER A 47 7.67 0.65 -3.74
CA SER A 47 8.49 1.36 -2.74
C SER A 47 8.00 1.17 -1.29
N ARG A 48 6.70 0.89 -1.10
CA ARG A 48 6.07 0.74 0.20
C ARG A 48 6.09 -0.71 0.72
N LEU A 49 6.08 -1.69 -0.19
CA LEU A 49 6.00 -3.11 0.14
C LEU A 49 7.06 -3.54 1.17
N PRO A 50 8.37 -3.24 1.03
CA PRO A 50 9.37 -3.67 2.01
C PRO A 50 9.10 -3.12 3.41
N ARG A 51 8.67 -1.86 3.50
CA ARG A 51 8.37 -1.23 4.79
C ARG A 51 7.14 -1.85 5.46
N TYR A 52 6.09 -2.12 4.67
CA TYR A 52 4.90 -2.79 5.21
C TYR A 52 5.18 -4.23 5.59
N GLN A 53 6.02 -4.93 4.82
CA GLN A 53 6.46 -6.29 5.15
C GLN A 53 7.22 -6.31 6.47
N LEU A 54 8.19 -5.41 6.68
CA LEU A 54 8.93 -5.34 7.96
C LEU A 54 8.01 -5.09 9.16
N ILE A 55 7.00 -4.24 9.01
CA ILE A 55 6.00 -4.01 10.07
C ILE A 55 5.18 -5.28 10.30
N ALA A 56 4.76 -5.96 9.24
CA ALA A 56 4.01 -7.20 9.32
C ALA A 56 4.82 -8.36 9.93
N ASP A 57 6.11 -8.49 9.57
CA ASP A 57 7.01 -9.49 10.11
C ASP A 57 7.24 -9.28 11.62
N GLN A 58 7.29 -8.02 12.06
CA GLN A 58 7.56 -7.68 13.45
C GLN A 58 6.32 -7.67 14.35
N TYR A 59 5.17 -7.29 13.81
CA TYR A 59 3.97 -7.00 14.61
C TYR A 59 2.66 -7.53 14.00
N GLY A 60 2.70 -8.08 12.80
CA GLY A 60 1.52 -8.47 12.04
C GLY A 60 1.00 -9.85 12.42
N TYR A 61 -0.30 -10.03 12.27
CA TYR A 61 -0.98 -11.32 12.37
C TYR A 61 -1.59 -11.69 11.02
N THR A 62 -1.56 -12.98 10.68
CA THR A 62 -2.15 -13.49 9.43
C THR A 62 -3.46 -14.21 9.73
N VAL A 63 -4.49 -13.92 8.93
CA VAL A 63 -5.79 -14.59 8.97
C VAL A 63 -6.07 -15.20 7.59
N ASP A 64 -6.67 -16.38 7.57
CA ASP A 64 -7.07 -17.02 6.30
C ASP A 64 -8.24 -16.27 5.66
N ALA A 65 -8.16 -16.02 4.36
CA ALA A 65 -9.19 -15.30 3.63
C ALA A 65 -10.55 -16.03 3.64
N ASN A 66 -10.56 -17.37 3.68
CA ASN A 66 -11.78 -18.16 3.78
C ASN A 66 -12.45 -18.00 5.15
N ASP A 67 -11.67 -17.77 6.21
CA ASP A 67 -12.22 -17.52 7.54
C ASP A 67 -12.78 -16.11 7.65
N ILE A 68 -12.10 -15.11 7.07
CA ILE A 68 -12.65 -13.76 6.92
C ILE A 68 -13.98 -13.79 6.14
N ALA A 69 -14.07 -14.57 5.06
CA ALA A 69 -15.27 -14.62 4.22
C ALA A 69 -16.51 -15.20 4.93
N LYS A 70 -16.32 -15.93 6.04
CA LYS A 70 -17.41 -16.48 6.87
C LYS A 70 -17.91 -15.49 7.93
N VAL A 71 -17.15 -14.44 8.23
CA VAL A 71 -17.52 -13.43 9.23
C VAL A 71 -18.73 -12.64 8.75
N SER A 72 -19.78 -12.64 9.55
CA SER A 72 -21.03 -11.96 9.29
C SER A 72 -21.42 -10.95 10.38
N THR A 73 -20.76 -11.02 11.53
CA THR A 73 -21.00 -10.16 12.69
C THR A 73 -19.72 -9.57 13.26
N GLU A 74 -19.87 -8.51 14.06
CA GLU A 74 -18.76 -7.90 14.80
C GLU A 74 -18.10 -8.90 15.77
N ASP A 75 -18.91 -9.66 16.52
CA ASP A 75 -18.39 -10.64 17.48
C ASP A 75 -17.55 -11.73 16.79
N GLU A 76 -18.02 -12.24 15.65
CA GLU A 76 -17.26 -13.21 14.84
C GLU A 76 -15.93 -12.64 14.34
N PHE A 77 -15.92 -11.35 13.95
CA PHE A 77 -14.69 -10.67 13.55
C PHE A 77 -13.70 -10.59 14.71
N ILE A 78 -14.15 -10.16 15.89
CA ILE A 78 -13.30 -10.04 17.07
C ILE A 78 -12.75 -11.41 17.49
N GLN A 79 -13.56 -12.46 17.44
CA GLN A 79 -13.10 -13.83 17.74
C GLN A 79 -12.07 -14.34 16.73
N LEU A 80 -12.24 -14.04 15.44
CA LEU A 80 -11.24 -14.39 14.42
C LEU A 80 -9.89 -13.73 14.69
N ILE A 81 -9.88 -12.43 15.01
CA ILE A 81 -8.65 -11.70 15.34
C ILE A 81 -8.01 -12.23 16.63
N ALA A 82 -8.80 -12.43 17.68
CA ALA A 82 -8.31 -12.99 18.95
C ALA A 82 -7.66 -14.37 18.75
N SER A 83 -8.26 -15.22 17.90
CA SER A 83 -7.74 -16.54 17.56
C SER A 83 -6.41 -16.45 16.81
N ALA A 84 -6.29 -15.55 15.83
CA ALA A 84 -5.05 -15.33 15.10
C ALA A 84 -3.91 -14.83 16.00
N ILE A 85 -4.23 -13.96 16.97
CA ILE A 85 -3.27 -13.50 17.98
C ILE A 85 -2.82 -14.65 18.87
N ALA A 86 -3.75 -15.48 19.36
CA ALA A 86 -3.42 -16.61 20.22
C ALA A 86 -2.54 -17.66 19.53
N GLN A 87 -2.80 -17.98 18.26
CA GLN A 87 -2.05 -18.99 17.50
C GLN A 87 -0.58 -18.60 17.24
N GLN A 88 -0.29 -17.32 17.03
CA GLN A 88 1.08 -16.84 16.79
C GLN A 88 1.81 -16.45 18.08
N GLY A 89 1.11 -16.36 19.21
CA GLY A 89 1.65 -16.02 20.52
C GLY A 89 2.09 -17.20 21.39
N GLU A 90 2.00 -18.44 20.90
CA GLU A 90 2.51 -19.61 21.65
C GLU A 90 4.05 -19.60 21.70
N TYR A 91 4.57 -19.33 22.90
CA TYR A 91 5.90 -19.71 23.39
C TYR A 91 5.78 -20.93 24.30
#